data_AF-A0A345Q8R5-F1
#
_entry.id   AF-A0A345Q8R5-F1
#
_cell.length_a   1.000
_cell.length_b   1.000
_cell.length_c   1.000
_cell.angle_alpha   90.00
_cell.angle_beta   90.00
_cell.angle_gamma   90.00
#
_symmetry.space_group_name_H-M   'P 1'
#
loop_
_entity.id
_entity.type
_entity.pdbx_description
1 polymer ?
#
loop_
_entity_poly.entity_id
_entity_poly.type
_entity_poly.pdbx_seq_one_letter_code
_entity_poly.pdbx_strand_id
1 'polypeptide(L)'
;MLMVDDKPQRRKWIMRLVLAVSLGLNLLFVGAFAGAAYRGAGGAGARNGEGTGLRGYAAPYVQALPRDKRRALFQALRDNRAGAAPLSRNARRALYQQMVSVLRATPFDPAEAEQVLGAQRDAVLGVHSTAQLIWLEEVTEMTPDERASYADDLEKVLARGPRRRDRPNKRDR
;
A
#
# COMPACT_ATOMS: atom_id res chain seq x y z
N MET A 1 -62.38 25.14 -4.62
CA MET A 1 -61.57 24.61 -5.73
C MET A 1 -60.20 25.27 -5.66
N LEU A 2 -59.20 24.58 -5.09
CA LEU A 2 -57.79 24.96 -5.26
C LEU A 2 -57.00 23.69 -5.55
N MET A 3 -56.72 23.55 -6.83
CA MET A 3 -55.80 22.60 -7.44
C MET A 3 -54.39 22.93 -6.92
N VAL A 4 -53.79 22.03 -6.15
CA VAL A 4 -52.35 22.06 -5.87
C VAL A 4 -51.72 21.11 -6.86
N ASP A 5 -51.26 21.67 -7.98
CA ASP A 5 -50.46 20.95 -8.96
C ASP A 5 -49.13 21.67 -9.10
N ASP A 6 -48.10 21.20 -8.38
CA ASP A 6 -46.72 21.59 -8.65
C ASP A 6 -45.77 20.37 -8.65
N LYS A 7 -45.75 19.77 -9.84
CA LYS A 7 -44.59 19.20 -10.59
C LYS A 7 -43.90 17.94 -10.06
N PRO A 8 -44.29 16.74 -10.59
CA PRO A 8 -43.48 15.51 -10.54
C PRO A 8 -42.06 15.65 -11.13
N GLN A 9 -41.77 16.72 -11.87
CA GLN A 9 -40.46 16.99 -12.47
C GLN A 9 -39.37 17.34 -11.44
N ARG A 10 -39.69 18.08 -10.36
CA ARG A 10 -38.71 18.44 -9.32
C ARG A 10 -38.18 17.20 -8.59
N ARG A 11 -39.06 16.25 -8.28
CA ARG A 11 -38.70 14.97 -7.61
C ARG A 11 -37.81 14.09 -8.50
N LYS A 12 -38.10 14.00 -9.82
CA LYS A 12 -37.23 13.28 -10.78
C LYS A 12 -35.84 13.91 -10.91
N TRP A 13 -35.74 15.24 -10.86
CA TRP A 13 -34.46 15.94 -10.95
C TRP A 13 -33.60 15.75 -9.69
N ILE A 14 -34.23 15.84 -8.51
CA ILE A 14 -33.57 15.54 -7.23
C ILE A 14 -33.10 14.08 -7.17
N MET A 15 -33.91 13.12 -7.62
CA MET A 15 -33.49 11.71 -7.69
C MET A 15 -32.29 11.51 -8.62
N ARG A 16 -32.26 12.16 -9.79
CA ARG A 16 -31.11 12.12 -10.70
C ARG A 16 -29.86 12.73 -10.07
N LEU A 17 -30.02 13.81 -9.31
CA LEU A 17 -28.91 14.48 -8.64
C LEU A 17 -28.34 13.64 -7.49
N VAL A 18 -29.21 13.06 -6.66
CA VAL A 18 -28.81 12.11 -5.60
C VAL A 18 -28.11 10.89 -6.21
N LEU A 19 -28.61 10.38 -7.34
CA LEU A 19 -28.02 9.23 -8.01
C LEU A 19 -26.66 9.59 -8.65
N ALA A 20 -26.54 10.77 -9.26
CA ALA A 20 -25.27 11.26 -9.78
C ALA A 20 -24.24 11.53 -8.68
N VAL A 21 -24.65 12.08 -7.54
CA VAL A 21 -23.78 12.31 -6.38
C VAL A 21 -23.36 10.98 -5.76
N SER A 22 -24.29 10.04 -5.56
CA SER A 22 -23.96 8.69 -5.05
C SER A 22 -23.01 7.96 -6.00
N LEU A 23 -23.27 8.02 -7.30
CA LEU A 23 -22.39 7.43 -8.31
C LEU A 23 -21.01 8.11 -8.33
N GLY A 24 -20.98 9.44 -8.24
CA GLY A 24 -19.75 10.22 -8.17
C GLY A 24 -18.92 9.89 -6.92
N LEU A 25 -19.56 9.80 -5.75
CA LEU A 25 -18.91 9.42 -4.50
C LEU A 25 -18.35 8.00 -4.59
N ASN A 26 -19.15 7.04 -5.09
CA ASN A 26 -18.71 5.66 -5.31
C ASN A 26 -17.50 5.60 -6.24
N LEU A 27 -17.52 6.33 -7.36
CA LEU A 27 -16.37 6.40 -8.28
C LEU A 27 -15.16 7.11 -7.69
N LEU A 28 -15.35 8.07 -6.77
CA LEU A 28 -14.28 8.75 -6.05
C LEU A 28 -13.57 7.79 -5.09
N PHE A 29 -14.34 7.03 -4.31
CA PHE A 29 -13.80 5.98 -3.44
C PHE A 29 -13.10 4.90 -4.25
N VAL A 30 -13.75 4.37 -5.30
CA VAL A 30 -13.14 3.38 -6.20
C VAL A 30 -11.88 3.93 -6.85
N GLY A 31 -11.87 5.18 -7.32
CA GLY A 31 -10.71 5.82 -7.94
C GLY A 31 -9.55 6.08 -6.98
N ALA A 32 -9.84 6.46 -5.73
CA ALA A 32 -8.83 6.66 -4.70
C ALA A 32 -8.15 5.34 -4.31
N PHE A 33 -8.95 4.30 -4.07
CA PHE A 33 -8.44 2.97 -3.71
C PHE A 33 -7.80 2.24 -4.88
N ALA A 34 -8.39 2.30 -6.08
CA ALA A 34 -7.79 1.74 -7.29
C ALA A 34 -6.51 2.50 -7.67
N GLY A 35 -6.46 3.83 -7.52
CA GLY A 35 -5.26 4.62 -7.80
C GLY A 35 -4.11 4.33 -6.83
N ALA A 36 -4.42 4.13 -5.54
CA ALA A 36 -3.44 3.72 -4.53
C ALA A 36 -2.96 2.28 -4.77
N ALA A 37 -3.88 1.36 -5.07
CA ALA A 37 -3.56 -0.02 -5.42
C ALA A 37 -2.77 -0.12 -6.73
N TYR A 38 -3.07 0.70 -7.75
CA TYR A 38 -2.35 0.71 -9.03
C TYR A 38 -0.94 1.29 -8.90
N ARG A 39 -0.72 2.26 -7.99
CA ARG A 39 0.63 2.72 -7.60
C ARG A 39 1.37 1.67 -6.76
N GLY A 40 0.66 0.91 -5.92
CA GLY A 40 1.22 -0.17 -5.11
C GLY A 40 1.49 -1.48 -5.87
N ALA A 41 0.76 -1.76 -6.95
CA ALA A 41 0.79 -3.03 -7.69
C ALA A 41 1.58 -3.00 -9.01
N GLY A 42 2.25 -1.89 -9.29
CA GLY A 42 3.15 -1.76 -10.44
C GLY A 42 2.44 -1.45 -11.76
N GLY A 43 1.67 -0.36 -11.83
CA GLY A 43 1.24 0.22 -13.11
C GLY A 43 2.42 0.46 -14.06
N ALA A 44 2.15 0.49 -15.37
CA ALA A 44 3.08 0.37 -16.52
C ALA A 44 4.33 1.28 -16.60
N GLY A 45 4.68 2.04 -15.55
CA GLY A 45 5.97 2.70 -15.35
C GLY A 45 6.86 2.07 -14.27
N ALA A 46 6.39 1.04 -13.57
CA ALA A 46 7.13 0.32 -12.53
C ALA A 46 8.07 -0.74 -13.12
N ARG A 47 8.95 -0.32 -14.04
CA ARG A 47 10.21 -1.03 -14.23
C ARG A 47 11.05 -0.73 -12.99
N ASN A 48 11.44 -1.78 -12.28
CA ASN A 48 12.31 -1.83 -11.09
C ASN A 48 11.55 -1.96 -9.74
N GLY A 49 11.26 -3.21 -9.36
CA GLY A 49 11.95 -3.82 -8.21
C GLY A 49 11.60 -3.44 -6.77
N GLU A 50 10.59 -2.61 -6.49
CA GLU A 50 10.30 -2.23 -5.10
C GLU A 50 8.91 -2.66 -4.65
N GLY A 51 8.88 -3.85 -4.04
CA GLY A 51 7.72 -4.36 -3.34
C GLY A 51 7.28 -3.40 -2.23
N THR A 52 6.00 -3.07 -2.25
CA THR A 52 5.25 -2.25 -1.30
C THR A 52 5.35 -2.70 0.15
N GLY A 53 5.95 -3.87 0.44
CA GLY A 53 6.09 -4.42 1.78
C GLY A 53 7.19 -3.77 2.62
N LEU A 54 8.26 -3.24 2.02
CA LEU A 54 9.34 -2.57 2.77
C LEU A 54 9.25 -1.05 2.79
N ARG A 55 8.22 -0.44 2.17
CA ARG A 55 8.09 1.03 2.12
C ARG A 55 7.55 1.67 3.41
N GLY A 56 7.27 0.89 4.46
CA GLY A 56 6.92 1.41 5.79
C GLY A 56 8.13 1.84 6.61
N TYR A 57 7.94 2.13 7.90
CA TYR A 57 8.96 2.66 8.84
C TYR A 57 10.29 1.90 8.89
N ALA A 58 10.35 0.63 8.48
CA ALA A 58 11.58 -0.16 8.39
C ALA A 58 12.45 0.16 7.16
N ALA A 59 11.94 0.90 6.17
CA ALA A 59 12.64 1.18 4.91
C ALA A 59 14.00 1.86 5.10
N PRO A 60 14.15 2.90 5.94
CA PRO A 60 15.42 3.60 6.08
C PRO A 60 16.50 2.72 6.71
N TYR A 61 16.15 1.95 7.74
CA TYR A 61 17.08 1.04 8.42
C TYR A 61 17.62 -0.05 7.47
N VAL A 62 16.73 -0.67 6.70
CA VAL A 62 17.14 -1.70 5.71
C VAL A 62 17.88 -1.08 4.52
N GLN A 63 17.56 0.16 4.13
CA GLN A 63 18.25 0.85 3.04
C GLN A 63 19.67 1.29 3.41
N ALA A 64 19.89 1.67 4.68
CA ALA A 64 21.19 2.05 5.21
C ALA A 64 22.14 0.85 5.35
N LEU A 65 21.62 -0.38 5.41
CA LEU A 65 22.46 -1.58 5.47
C LEU A 65 23.35 -1.73 4.20
N PRO A 66 24.55 -2.31 4.35
CA PRO A 66 25.38 -2.78 3.25
C PRO A 66 24.60 -3.65 2.24
N ARG A 67 25.01 -3.64 0.96
CA ARG A 67 24.21 -4.26 -0.11
C ARG A 67 24.08 -5.78 0.05
N ASP A 68 25.13 -6.41 0.53
CA ASP A 68 25.25 -7.82 0.89
C ASP A 68 24.30 -8.18 2.05
N LYS A 69 24.35 -7.44 3.16
CA LYS A 69 23.47 -7.63 4.32
C LYS A 69 22.00 -7.43 3.97
N ARG A 70 21.68 -6.40 3.18
CA ARG A 70 20.34 -6.20 2.65
C ARG A 70 19.86 -7.37 1.79
N ARG A 71 20.73 -7.96 0.97
CA ARG A 71 20.39 -9.13 0.14
C ARG A 71 20.12 -10.36 1.01
N ALA A 72 20.91 -10.58 2.05
CA ALA A 72 20.71 -11.65 3.02
C ALA A 72 19.36 -11.50 3.75
N LEU A 73 19.02 -10.28 4.20
CA LEU A 73 17.73 -9.96 4.81
C LEU A 73 16.55 -10.27 3.88
N PHE A 74 16.63 -9.87 2.60
CA PHE A 74 15.58 -10.18 1.62
C PHE A 74 15.44 -11.67 1.35
N GLN A 75 16.53 -12.42 1.35
CA GLN A 75 16.51 -13.88 1.20
C GLN A 75 15.86 -14.52 2.44
N ALA A 76 16.26 -14.14 3.64
CA ALA A 76 15.67 -14.65 4.88
C ALA A 76 14.15 -14.39 4.98
N LEU A 77 13.69 -13.20 4.56
CA LEU A 77 12.25 -12.88 4.46
C LEU A 77 11.53 -13.75 3.43
N ARG A 78 12.18 -14.04 2.29
CA ARG A 78 11.60 -14.86 1.22
C ARG A 78 11.51 -16.33 1.63
N ASP A 79 12.49 -16.80 2.37
CA ASP A 79 12.58 -18.17 2.87
C ASP A 79 11.70 -18.37 4.12
N ASN A 80 10.93 -17.35 4.52
CA ASN A 80 10.02 -17.37 5.66
C ASN A 80 10.69 -17.78 6.99
N ARG A 81 11.99 -17.49 7.15
CA ARG A 81 12.78 -17.96 8.30
C ARG A 81 12.22 -17.55 9.66
N ALA A 82 11.48 -16.44 9.71
CA ALA A 82 10.86 -15.92 10.93
C ALA A 82 9.33 -15.89 10.89
N GLY A 83 8.71 -16.72 10.04
CA GLY A 83 7.26 -16.94 10.06
C GLY A 83 6.39 -15.89 9.37
N ALA A 84 6.97 -14.83 8.80
CA ALA A 84 6.25 -13.88 7.95
C ALA A 84 7.01 -13.56 6.65
N ALA A 85 6.46 -14.05 5.53
CA ALA A 85 6.92 -13.70 4.20
C ALA A 85 6.02 -12.62 3.57
N PRO A 86 6.58 -11.73 2.73
CA PRO A 86 5.77 -10.80 1.96
C PRO A 86 4.72 -11.53 1.12
N LEU A 87 3.47 -11.07 1.17
CA LEU A 87 2.41 -11.63 0.35
C LEU A 87 2.81 -11.64 -1.13
N SER A 88 2.63 -12.81 -1.76
CA SER A 88 2.80 -12.93 -3.20
C SER A 88 1.89 -11.94 -3.92
N ARG A 89 2.26 -11.58 -5.17
CA ARG A 89 1.44 -10.68 -5.97
C ARG A 89 0.01 -11.23 -6.15
N ASN A 90 -0.12 -12.55 -6.29
CA ASN A 90 -1.41 -13.21 -6.45
C ASN A 90 -2.22 -13.17 -5.14
N ALA A 91 -1.60 -13.43 -3.99
CA ALA A 91 -2.27 -13.37 -2.69
C ALA A 91 -2.76 -11.94 -2.36
N ARG A 92 -1.94 -10.91 -2.64
CA ARG A 92 -2.38 -9.50 -2.53
C ARG A 92 -3.58 -9.21 -3.43
N ARG A 93 -3.52 -9.65 -4.69
CA ARG A 93 -4.63 -9.47 -5.63
C ARG A 93 -5.91 -10.16 -5.16
N ALA A 94 -5.79 -11.36 -4.60
CA ALA A 94 -6.93 -12.10 -4.05
C ALA A 94 -7.61 -11.35 -2.90
N LEU A 95 -6.86 -10.80 -1.95
CA LEU A 95 -7.42 -9.98 -0.86
C LEU A 95 -8.15 -8.74 -1.38
N TYR A 96 -7.63 -8.08 -2.43
CA TYR A 96 -8.35 -6.97 -3.05
C TYR A 96 -9.62 -7.41 -3.78
N GLN A 97 -9.58 -8.55 -4.47
CA GLN A 97 -10.77 -9.11 -5.12
C GLN A 97 -11.84 -9.50 -4.10
N GLN A 98 -11.43 -10.05 -2.95
CA GLN A 98 -12.33 -10.35 -1.84
C GLN A 98 -12.98 -9.07 -1.31
N MET A 99 -12.21 -8.01 -1.00
CA MET A 99 -12.77 -6.72 -0.60
C MET A 99 -13.78 -6.17 -1.62
N VAL A 100 -13.48 -6.27 -2.92
CA VAL A 100 -14.41 -5.86 -3.98
C VAL A 100 -15.71 -6.67 -3.95
N SER A 101 -15.65 -7.96 -3.62
CA SER A 101 -16.84 -8.79 -3.43
C SER A 101 -17.66 -8.33 -2.24
N VAL A 102 -17.03 -8.13 -1.07
CA VAL A 102 -17.71 -7.67 0.16
C VAL A 102 -18.42 -6.34 -0.06
N LEU A 103 -17.74 -5.38 -0.70
CA LEU A 103 -18.31 -4.06 -0.99
C LEU A 103 -19.47 -4.08 -1.98
N ARG A 104 -19.60 -5.14 -2.79
CA ARG A 104 -20.70 -5.32 -3.75
C ARG A 104 -21.85 -6.14 -3.19
N ALA A 105 -21.67 -6.79 -2.04
CA ALA A 105 -22.70 -7.59 -1.40
C ALA A 105 -23.88 -6.71 -0.97
N THR A 106 -25.09 -7.25 -1.06
CA THR A 106 -26.30 -6.63 -0.52
C THR A 106 -27.07 -7.70 0.22
N PRO A 107 -27.18 -7.62 1.57
CA PRO A 107 -26.67 -6.54 2.43
C PRO A 107 -25.13 -6.49 2.52
N PHE A 108 -24.59 -5.33 2.88
CA PHE A 108 -23.18 -5.18 3.21
C PHE A 108 -22.89 -5.84 4.56
N ASP A 109 -21.81 -6.62 4.64
CA ASP A 109 -21.31 -7.23 5.87
C ASP A 109 -20.03 -6.51 6.36
N PRO A 110 -20.11 -5.66 7.40
CA PRO A 110 -18.94 -5.01 7.97
C PRO A 110 -17.90 -5.99 8.55
N ALA A 111 -18.34 -7.13 9.09
CA ALA A 111 -17.43 -8.10 9.71
C ALA A 111 -16.55 -8.79 8.66
N GLU A 112 -17.11 -9.10 7.47
CA GLU A 112 -16.32 -9.64 6.36
C GLU A 112 -15.29 -8.63 5.85
N ALA A 113 -15.65 -7.33 5.79
CA ALA A 113 -14.72 -6.28 5.40
C ALA A 113 -13.58 -6.13 6.41
N GLU A 114 -13.88 -6.18 7.71
CA GLU A 114 -12.88 -6.15 8.78
C GLU A 114 -11.89 -7.31 8.71
N GLN A 115 -12.35 -8.53 8.39
CA GLN A 115 -11.48 -9.69 8.21
C GLN A 115 -10.48 -9.49 7.07
N VAL A 116 -10.93 -8.95 5.93
CA VAL A 116 -10.04 -8.69 4.79
C VAL A 116 -9.02 -7.61 5.12
N LEU A 117 -9.43 -6.53 5.81
CA LEU A 117 -8.51 -5.49 6.29
C LEU A 117 -7.51 -6.03 7.32
N GLY A 118 -7.96 -6.90 8.23
CA GLY A 118 -7.12 -7.59 9.20
C GLY A 118 -6.04 -8.42 8.51
N ALA A 119 -6.42 -9.27 7.55
CA ALA A 119 -5.48 -10.08 6.79
C ALA A 119 -4.42 -9.23 6.04
N GLN A 120 -4.83 -8.08 5.48
CA GLN A 120 -3.89 -7.15 4.84
C GLN A 120 -2.93 -6.52 5.85
N ARG A 121 -3.44 -6.08 7.00
CA ARG A 121 -2.64 -5.48 8.08
C ARG A 121 -1.63 -6.48 8.63
N ASP A 122 -2.07 -7.68 8.98
CA ASP A 122 -1.26 -8.68 9.66
C ASP A 122 -0.12 -9.16 8.74
N ALA A 123 -0.38 -9.27 7.44
CA ALA A 123 0.66 -9.54 6.44
C ALA A 123 1.74 -8.45 6.38
N VAL A 124 1.36 -7.18 6.50
CA VAL A 124 2.31 -6.06 6.50
C VAL A 124 3.10 -6.02 7.80
N LEU A 125 2.41 -6.15 8.94
CA LEU A 125 3.04 -6.15 10.26
C LEU A 125 4.02 -7.31 10.42
N GLY A 126 3.67 -8.52 9.97
CA GLY A 126 4.57 -9.67 10.03
C GLY A 126 5.90 -9.40 9.33
N VAL A 127 5.86 -8.89 8.09
CA VAL A 127 7.07 -8.55 7.34
C VAL A 127 7.88 -7.48 8.06
N HIS A 128 7.23 -6.46 8.62
CA HIS A 128 7.89 -5.40 9.38
C HIS A 128 8.60 -5.94 10.62
N SER A 129 7.91 -6.75 11.43
CA SER A 129 8.45 -7.35 12.64
C SER A 129 9.63 -8.27 12.32
N THR A 130 9.52 -9.13 11.31
CA THR A 130 10.64 -9.96 10.88
C THR A 130 11.84 -9.14 10.42
N ALA A 131 11.62 -8.10 9.60
CA ALA A 131 12.71 -7.25 9.13
C ALA A 131 13.43 -6.53 10.29
N GLN A 132 12.68 -6.09 11.30
CA GLN A 132 13.25 -5.47 12.51
C GLN A 132 14.08 -6.46 13.33
N LEU A 133 13.60 -7.69 13.50
CA LEU A 133 14.33 -8.73 14.23
C LEU A 133 15.66 -9.07 13.54
N ILE A 134 15.64 -9.34 12.23
CA ILE A 134 16.85 -9.63 11.45
C ILE A 134 17.80 -8.43 11.48
N TRP A 135 17.27 -7.21 11.34
CA TRP A 135 18.10 -6.01 11.42
C TRP A 135 18.79 -5.86 12.79
N LEU A 136 18.08 -6.17 13.88
CA LEU A 136 18.64 -6.07 15.23
C LEU A 136 19.75 -7.09 15.46
N GLU A 137 19.58 -8.31 14.95
CA GLU A 137 20.61 -9.36 14.95
C GLU A 137 21.89 -8.87 14.25
N GLU A 138 21.75 -8.34 13.03
CA GLU A 138 22.87 -7.80 12.25
C GLU A 138 23.60 -6.65 12.98
N VAL A 139 22.87 -5.70 13.56
CA VAL A 139 23.48 -4.57 14.31
C VAL A 139 24.18 -5.04 15.59
N THR A 140 23.71 -6.13 16.19
CA THR A 140 24.32 -6.72 17.39
C THR A 140 25.68 -7.37 17.06
N GLU A 141 25.83 -7.96 15.87
CA GLU A 141 27.08 -8.55 15.39
C GLU A 141 28.12 -7.52 14.94
N MET A 142 27.70 -6.30 14.59
CA MET A 142 28.61 -5.24 14.17
C MET A 142 29.55 -4.78 15.28
N THR A 143 30.78 -4.45 14.90
CA THR A 143 31.73 -3.72 15.75
C THR A 143 31.26 -2.27 15.99
N PRO A 144 31.82 -1.57 17.00
CA PRO A 144 31.51 -0.16 17.22
C PRO A 144 31.74 0.73 15.98
N ASP A 145 32.82 0.51 15.25
CA ASP A 145 33.18 1.32 14.06
C ASP A 145 32.22 1.05 12.88
N GLU A 146 31.79 -0.21 12.70
CA GLU A 146 30.78 -0.57 11.70
C GLU A 146 29.42 0.05 12.03
N ARG A 147 29.02 0.05 13.30
CA ARG A 147 27.78 0.72 13.74
C ARG A 147 27.83 2.23 13.53
N ALA A 148 28.98 2.87 13.77
CA ALA A 148 29.15 4.30 13.51
C ALA A 148 29.00 4.63 12.01
N SER A 149 29.68 3.86 11.16
CA SER A 149 29.55 4.02 9.70
C SER A 149 28.12 3.77 9.21
N TYR A 150 27.43 2.78 9.77
CA TYR A 150 26.04 2.51 9.48
C TYR A 150 25.11 3.65 9.92
N ALA A 151 25.36 4.29 11.06
CA ALA A 151 24.60 5.45 11.52
C ALA A 151 24.73 6.64 10.55
N ASP A 152 25.94 6.92 10.07
CA ASP A 152 26.18 7.96 9.07
C ASP A 152 25.40 7.70 7.77
N ASP A 153 25.36 6.43 7.34
CA ASP A 153 24.60 6.04 6.15
C ASP A 153 23.08 6.13 6.37
N LEU A 154 22.60 5.84 7.57
CA LEU A 154 21.21 6.05 7.95
C LEU A 154 20.82 7.54 7.90
N GLU A 155 21.66 8.42 8.43
CA GLU A 155 21.46 9.87 8.34
C GLU A 155 21.39 10.34 6.89
N LYS A 156 22.28 9.85 6.01
CA LYS A 156 22.24 10.15 4.57
C LYS A 156 20.94 9.67 3.91
N VAL A 157 20.42 8.51 4.32
CA VAL A 157 19.14 7.99 3.79
C VAL A 157 17.98 8.86 4.26
N LEU A 158 17.96 9.25 5.53
CA LEU A 158 16.93 10.12 6.11
C LEU A 158 16.94 11.52 5.48
N ALA A 159 18.13 12.10 5.24
CA ALA A 159 18.29 13.42 4.65
C ALA A 159 17.83 13.50 3.19
N ARG A 160 17.87 12.40 2.44
CA ARG A 160 17.50 12.39 1.01
C ARG A 160 16.00 12.55 0.75
N GLY A 161 15.15 12.40 1.76
CA GLY A 161 13.69 12.47 1.61
C GLY A 161 13.12 11.45 0.61
N PRO A 162 11.79 11.37 0.45
CA PRO A 162 11.18 10.52 -0.57
C PRO A 162 11.57 11.04 -1.96
N ARG A 163 12.34 10.24 -2.72
CA ARG A 163 12.73 10.58 -4.10
C ARG A 163 11.49 10.94 -4.93
N ARG A 164 11.33 12.23 -5.26
CA ARG A 164 10.41 12.64 -6.34
C ARG A 164 10.99 12.10 -7.63
N ARG A 165 10.31 11.13 -8.23
CA ARG A 165 10.66 10.61 -9.54
C ARG A 165 10.30 11.67 -10.58
N ASP A 166 11.28 12.44 -11.01
CA ASP A 166 11.13 13.32 -12.17
C ASP A 166 10.70 12.45 -13.35
N ARG A 167 9.49 12.71 -13.84
CA ARG A 167 8.99 12.08 -15.07
C ARG A 167 9.71 12.76 -16.23
N PRO A 168 10.44 12.04 -17.07
CA PRO A 168 10.98 12.65 -18.28
C PRO A 168 9.80 13.14 -19.13
N ASN A 169 9.76 14.45 -19.40
CA ASN A 169 8.75 15.08 -20.22
C ASN A 169 8.89 14.51 -21.64
N LYS A 170 7.97 13.65 -22.05
CA LYS A 170 7.92 13.08 -23.39
C LYS A 170 7.19 14.07 -24.30
N ARG A 171 7.82 15.21 -24.56
CA ARG A 171 7.51 16.13 -25.66
C ARG A 171 8.85 16.38 -26.32
N ASP A 172 9.04 15.71 -27.46
CA ASP A 172 10.05 15.95 -28.50
C ASP A 172 10.25 14.62 -29.25
N ARG A 173 9.31 14.31 -30.15
CA ARG A 173 9.49 13.46 -31.34
C ARG A 173 8.25 13.57 -32.22
#